data_AF-A0AB38G567-F1
#
_entry.id   AF-A0AB38G567-F1
#
_cell.length_a   1.000
_cell.length_b   1.000
_cell.length_c   1.000
_cell.angle_alpha   90.00
_cell.angle_beta   90.00
_cell.angle_gamma   90.00
#
_symmetry.space_group_name_H-M   'P 1'
#
loop_
_entity.id
_entity.type
_entity.pdbx_description
1 polymer ?
#
loop_
_entity_poly.entity_id
_entity_poly.type
_entity_poly.pdbx_seq_one_letter_code
_entity_poly.pdbx_strand_id
1 'polypeptide(L)'
;MVFTGMPYSSWKGRSETEEERQERYQIQQEKREHEKQVKEKQIKSDLKFAKERYGTTGVYSYPIPDNTLSKAFKISGAILRVNLIDVVRYEHIDNEFKAFYRSSKLMFSEGASKLRGLPNYLTTILDIPYDVAIDVASQLLLDEHIFTSIRNSYLELHELEVNNKLLTAKYGLRDPLYSKARRLILEQIQQAEACTRFKKCWKNTRYWKKKGLSKESILRLYAFVDDFYLRPDWDEYSYLKLFKR
;
A
#
# COMPACT_ATOMS: atom_id res chain seq x y z
N MET A 1 39.35 7.68 53.89
CA MET A 1 39.19 8.91 53.09
C MET A 1 37.94 8.71 52.25
N VAL A 2 36.87 9.44 52.59
CA VAL A 2 35.54 9.34 51.96
C VAL A 2 35.56 10.20 50.70
N PHE A 3 35.39 9.60 49.52
CA PHE A 3 35.10 10.36 48.30
C PHE A 3 33.63 10.77 48.35
N THR A 4 33.39 11.97 48.88
CA THR A 4 32.08 12.61 48.95
C THR A 4 31.59 13.00 47.55
N GLY A 5 30.30 12.80 47.34
CA GLY A 5 29.61 12.84 46.05
C GLY A 5 29.83 14.08 45.19
N MET A 6 29.90 13.84 43.87
CA MET A 6 29.45 14.84 42.90
C MET A 6 27.92 15.01 43.06
N PRO A 7 27.41 16.23 43.26
CA PRO A 7 25.98 16.47 43.33
C PRO A 7 25.30 16.19 41.98
N TYR A 8 24.16 15.53 42.05
CA TYR A 8 23.27 15.10 40.96
C TYR A 8 22.55 16.29 40.28
N SER A 9 23.25 17.40 40.01
CA SER A 9 22.62 18.68 39.62
C SER A 9 23.30 19.42 38.45
N SER A 10 24.13 18.75 37.65
CA SER A 10 24.79 19.36 36.46
C SER A 10 24.21 18.94 35.11
N TRP A 11 23.07 18.25 35.05
CA TRP A 11 22.31 18.02 33.80
C TRP A 11 21.40 19.20 33.42
N LYS A 12 21.79 20.44 33.72
CA LYS A 12 21.24 21.60 32.98
C LYS A 12 21.92 21.61 31.62
N GLY A 13 21.33 20.87 30.67
CA GLY A 13 21.71 20.97 29.26
C GLY A 13 21.77 22.44 28.87
N ARG A 14 22.92 22.86 28.33
CA ARG A 14 23.13 24.22 27.82
C ARG A 14 21.94 24.58 26.93
N SER A 15 21.23 25.66 27.26
CA SER A 15 20.19 26.20 26.40
C SER A 15 20.85 26.66 25.10
N GLU A 16 20.41 26.08 23.99
CA GLU A 16 20.84 26.40 22.63
C GLU A 16 20.77 27.93 22.42
N THR A 17 21.85 28.54 21.93
CA THR A 17 21.84 29.97 21.62
C THR A 17 21.00 30.22 20.36
N GLU A 18 20.53 31.45 20.20
CA GLU A 18 19.72 31.82 19.03
C GLU A 18 20.51 31.64 17.71
N GLU A 19 21.82 31.87 17.75
CA GLU A 19 22.76 31.59 16.65
C GLU A 19 22.87 30.08 16.35
N GLU A 20 23.05 29.23 17.38
CA GLU A 20 23.09 27.77 17.21
C GLU A 20 21.77 27.22 16.64
N ARG A 21 20.63 27.84 17.01
CA ARG A 21 19.30 27.49 16.49
C ARG A 21 19.14 27.89 15.02
N GLN A 22 19.62 29.08 14.64
CA GLN A 22 19.60 29.54 13.25
C GLN A 22 20.52 28.71 12.35
N GLU A 23 21.73 28.39 12.82
CA GLU A 23 22.68 27.54 12.10
C GLU A 23 22.12 26.13 11.87
N ARG A 24 21.51 25.52 12.90
CA ARG A 24 20.82 24.23 12.76
C ARG A 24 19.67 24.29 11.76
N TYR A 25 18.90 25.36 11.77
CA TYR A 25 17.81 25.55 10.81
C TYR A 25 18.34 25.63 9.37
N GLN A 26 19.43 26.37 9.13
CA GLN A 26 20.08 26.45 7.82
C GLN A 26 20.59 25.08 7.35
N ILE A 27 21.32 24.35 8.19
CA ILE A 27 21.79 23.00 7.88
C ILE A 27 20.61 22.06 7.55
N GLN A 28 19.49 22.17 8.26
CA GLN A 28 18.28 21.38 7.96
C GLN A 28 17.60 21.79 6.65
N GLN A 29 17.66 23.06 6.26
CA GLN A 29 17.14 23.52 4.96
C GLN A 29 18.02 22.99 3.83
N GLU A 30 19.34 23.14 3.93
CA GLU A 30 20.30 22.65 2.93
C GLU A 30 20.18 21.13 2.74
N LYS A 31 20.04 20.37 3.83
CA LYS A 31 19.79 18.92 3.75
C LYS A 31 18.50 18.59 3.01
N ARG A 32 17.40 19.30 3.31
CA ARG A 32 16.11 19.10 2.63
C ARG A 32 16.19 19.43 1.15
N GLU A 33 16.88 20.51 0.78
CA GLU A 33 17.09 20.88 -0.62
C GLU A 33 17.94 19.84 -1.36
N HIS A 34 19.02 19.37 -0.74
CA HIS A 34 19.85 18.32 -1.31
C HIS A 34 19.06 17.01 -1.51
N GLU A 35 18.27 16.57 -0.52
CA GLU A 35 17.41 15.39 -0.65
C GLU A 35 16.39 15.53 -1.79
N LYS A 36 15.77 16.71 -1.94
CA LYS A 36 14.87 17.00 -3.07
C LYS A 36 15.59 16.88 -4.41
N GLN A 37 16.79 17.46 -4.53
CA GLN A 37 17.58 17.37 -5.77
C GLN A 37 17.98 15.93 -6.11
N VAL A 38 18.34 15.12 -5.11
CA VAL A 38 18.65 13.70 -5.29
C VAL A 38 17.41 12.94 -5.80
N LYS A 39 16.26 13.13 -5.15
CA LYS A 39 14.98 12.52 -5.57
C LYS A 39 14.59 12.91 -6.99
N GLU A 40 14.71 14.19 -7.35
CA GLU A 40 14.42 14.66 -8.72
C GLU A 40 15.35 14.02 -9.76
N LYS A 41 16.63 13.84 -9.44
CA LYS A 41 17.58 13.15 -10.33
C LYS A 41 17.19 11.69 -10.51
N GLN A 42 16.79 11.00 -9.43
CA GLN A 42 16.32 9.62 -9.48
C GLN A 42 15.06 9.48 -10.33
N ILE A 43 14.06 10.33 -10.10
CA ILE A 43 12.83 10.37 -10.91
C ILE A 43 13.17 10.58 -12.39
N LYS A 44 14.02 11.55 -12.73
CA LYS A 44 14.43 11.80 -14.13
C LYS A 44 15.14 10.59 -14.75
N SER A 45 16.01 9.93 -13.99
CA SER A 45 16.71 8.72 -14.43
C SER A 45 15.73 7.57 -14.72
N ASP A 46 14.80 7.31 -13.81
CA ASP A 46 13.81 6.24 -13.96
C ASP A 46 12.86 6.52 -15.12
N LEU A 47 12.42 7.76 -15.31
CA LEU A 47 11.58 8.13 -16.46
C LEU A 47 12.33 8.00 -17.79
N LYS A 48 13.62 8.35 -17.83
CA LYS A 48 14.45 8.12 -19.01
C LYS A 48 14.56 6.62 -19.31
N PHE A 49 14.81 5.81 -18.30
CA PHE A 49 14.83 4.35 -18.43
C PHE A 49 13.50 3.79 -18.93
N ALA A 50 12.36 4.25 -18.40
CA ALA A 50 11.04 3.84 -18.87
C ALA A 50 10.83 4.16 -20.34
N LYS A 51 11.20 5.38 -20.76
CA LYS A 51 11.10 5.79 -22.17
C LYS A 51 11.97 4.92 -23.09
N GLU A 52 13.18 4.58 -22.66
CA GLU A 52 14.11 3.74 -23.43
C GLU A 52 13.67 2.27 -23.50
N ARG A 53 13.20 1.71 -22.38
CA ARG A 53 12.86 0.29 -22.27
C ARG A 53 11.45 -0.05 -22.76
N TYR A 54 10.47 0.80 -22.44
CA TYR A 54 9.05 0.56 -22.70
C TYR A 54 8.50 1.44 -23.82
N GLY A 55 9.29 2.39 -24.35
CA GLY A 55 8.86 3.32 -25.40
C GLY A 55 7.88 4.40 -24.93
N THR A 56 7.55 4.44 -23.64
CA THR A 56 6.58 5.36 -23.05
C THR A 56 6.91 5.66 -21.59
N THR A 57 6.43 6.81 -21.11
CA THR A 57 6.39 7.16 -19.68
C THR A 57 4.95 7.26 -19.17
N GLY A 58 3.96 7.06 -20.03
CA GLY A 58 2.55 7.13 -19.69
C GLY A 58 2.00 5.79 -19.24
N VAL A 59 0.78 5.48 -19.71
CA VAL A 59 0.12 4.22 -19.38
C VAL A 59 0.87 3.03 -19.98
N TYR A 60 1.15 2.04 -19.15
CA TYR A 60 1.74 0.77 -19.52
C TYR A 60 0.92 -0.38 -18.94
N SER A 61 0.85 -1.50 -19.65
CA SER A 61 0.16 -2.71 -19.21
C SER A 61 1.19 -3.79 -18.94
N TYR A 62 1.38 -4.11 -17.66
CA TYR A 62 2.30 -5.14 -17.21
C TYR A 62 1.54 -6.45 -16.95
N PRO A 63 1.73 -7.50 -17.77
CA PRO A 63 1.14 -8.81 -17.48
C PRO A 63 1.84 -9.43 -16.26
N ILE A 64 1.07 -9.83 -15.26
CA ILE A 64 1.62 -10.40 -14.04
C ILE A 64 1.93 -11.88 -14.29
N PRO A 65 3.18 -12.33 -14.10
CA PRO A 65 3.52 -13.73 -14.30
C PRO A 65 2.83 -14.65 -13.28
N ASP A 66 2.35 -15.82 -13.72
CA ASP A 66 1.59 -16.78 -12.89
C ASP A 66 2.31 -17.27 -11.63
N ASN A 67 3.65 -17.19 -11.61
CA ASN A 67 4.49 -17.63 -10.50
C ASN A 67 4.80 -16.54 -9.47
N THR A 68 4.33 -15.30 -9.65
CA THR A 68 4.74 -14.16 -8.81
C THR A 68 3.81 -13.83 -7.64
N LEU A 69 2.57 -14.31 -7.65
CA LEU A 69 1.54 -13.97 -6.67
C LEU A 69 0.94 -15.23 -6.03
N SER A 70 0.01 -15.04 -5.08
CA SER A 70 -0.55 -16.06 -4.16
C SER A 70 -0.69 -17.45 -4.78
N LYS A 71 -0.05 -18.47 -4.16
CA LYS A 71 -0.13 -19.88 -4.58
C LYS A 71 -1.56 -20.41 -4.66
N ALA A 72 -2.50 -19.76 -3.99
CA ALA A 72 -3.89 -20.16 -3.92
C ALA A 72 -4.70 -19.81 -5.19
N PHE A 73 -4.24 -18.87 -6.01
CA PHE A 73 -4.96 -18.42 -7.21
C PHE A 73 -4.04 -18.47 -8.43
N LYS A 74 -4.44 -19.18 -9.48
CA LYS A 74 -3.78 -19.09 -10.79
C LYS A 74 -4.16 -17.75 -11.41
N ILE A 75 -3.17 -16.88 -11.63
CA ILE A 75 -3.38 -15.48 -12.04
C ILE A 75 -3.27 -15.29 -13.56
N SER A 76 -3.36 -16.40 -14.31
CA SER A 76 -3.28 -16.40 -15.77
C SER A 76 -4.24 -15.37 -16.36
N GLY A 77 -3.69 -14.27 -16.87
CA GLY A 77 -4.44 -13.17 -17.49
C GLY A 77 -4.57 -11.88 -16.66
N ALA A 78 -4.05 -11.80 -15.43
CA ALA A 78 -4.03 -10.51 -14.72
C ALA A 78 -3.00 -9.55 -15.32
N ILE A 79 -3.43 -8.33 -15.59
CA ILE A 79 -2.64 -7.22 -16.09
C ILE A 79 -2.71 -6.09 -15.10
N LEU A 80 -1.56 -5.56 -14.73
CA LEU A 80 -1.47 -4.32 -13.99
C LEU A 80 -1.36 -3.16 -14.97
N ARG A 81 -2.39 -2.32 -15.01
CA ARG A 81 -2.37 -1.06 -15.78
C ARG A 81 -1.81 0.02 -14.90
N VAL A 82 -0.65 0.55 -15.28
CA VAL A 82 0.12 1.50 -14.47
C VAL A 82 0.35 2.78 -15.27
N ASN A 83 0.43 3.92 -14.59
CA ASN A 83 1.01 5.12 -15.19
C ASN A 83 2.47 5.21 -14.71
N LEU A 84 3.43 5.04 -15.61
CA LEU A 84 4.85 4.96 -15.23
C LEU A 84 5.35 6.25 -14.56
N ILE A 85 4.83 7.42 -14.96
CA ILE A 85 5.13 8.68 -14.29
C ILE A 85 4.68 8.64 -12.83
N ASP A 86 3.45 8.21 -12.60
CA ASP A 86 2.86 8.22 -11.26
C ASP A 86 3.53 7.16 -10.39
N VAL A 87 3.80 5.96 -10.91
CA VAL A 87 4.52 4.90 -10.17
C VAL A 87 5.94 5.32 -9.78
N VAL A 88 6.69 5.99 -10.66
CA VAL A 88 8.02 6.51 -10.32
C VAL A 88 7.92 7.60 -9.25
N ARG A 89 6.95 8.52 -9.38
CA ARG A 89 6.74 9.57 -8.37
C ARG A 89 6.28 8.98 -7.04
N TYR A 90 5.45 7.95 -7.06
CA TYR A 90 4.96 7.23 -5.90
C TYR A 90 6.11 6.68 -5.05
N GLU A 91 7.14 6.07 -5.67
CA GLU A 91 8.30 5.55 -4.93
C GLU A 91 9.10 6.68 -4.25
N HIS A 92 9.35 7.77 -4.97
CA HIS A 92 10.34 8.79 -4.55
C HIS A 92 9.75 9.91 -3.70
N ILE A 93 8.42 10.04 -3.63
CA ILE A 93 7.76 11.08 -2.83
C ILE A 93 7.58 10.67 -1.37
N ASP A 94 7.42 11.66 -0.50
CA ASP A 94 7.12 11.44 0.90
C ASP A 94 5.75 10.76 1.06
N ASN A 95 5.64 9.91 2.09
CA ASN A 95 4.47 9.04 2.27
C ASN A 95 3.15 9.81 2.35
N GLU A 96 3.15 11.02 2.91
CA GLU A 96 1.98 11.91 2.99
C GLU A 96 1.37 12.22 1.61
N PHE A 97 2.18 12.16 0.55
CA PHE A 97 1.76 12.47 -0.82
C PHE A 97 1.60 11.25 -1.71
N LYS A 98 1.99 10.05 -1.24
CA LYS A 98 1.88 8.81 -2.02
C LYS A 98 0.46 8.55 -2.54
N ALA A 99 -0.56 8.90 -1.75
CA ALA A 99 -1.96 8.75 -2.15
C ALA A 99 -2.31 9.49 -3.46
N PHE A 100 -1.66 10.61 -3.78
CA PHE A 100 -1.92 11.38 -5.01
C PHE A 100 -1.38 10.71 -6.28
N TYR A 101 -0.39 9.83 -6.13
CA TYR A 101 0.29 9.15 -7.25
C TYR A 101 -0.09 7.68 -7.38
N ARG A 102 -1.09 7.22 -6.61
CA ARG A 102 -1.63 5.87 -6.76
C ARG A 102 -2.39 5.76 -8.08
N SER A 103 -1.85 4.99 -9.00
CA SER A 103 -2.37 4.87 -10.36
C SER A 103 -2.55 3.43 -10.82
N SER A 104 -1.89 2.49 -10.14
CA SER A 104 -1.87 1.08 -10.53
C SER A 104 -3.23 0.44 -10.33
N LYS A 105 -3.80 -0.04 -11.44
CA LYS A 105 -5.10 -0.74 -11.48
C LYS A 105 -4.91 -2.16 -11.93
N LEU A 106 -5.33 -3.09 -11.08
CA LEU A 106 -5.38 -4.50 -11.44
C LEU A 106 -6.56 -4.72 -12.39
N MET A 107 -6.26 -5.30 -13.54
CA MET A 107 -7.24 -5.70 -14.54
C MET A 107 -7.10 -7.20 -14.76
N PHE A 108 -8.22 -7.87 -15.02
CA PHE A 108 -8.21 -9.26 -15.47
C PHE A 108 -8.50 -9.22 -16.96
N SER A 109 -7.44 -9.36 -17.76
CA SER A 109 -7.49 -9.30 -19.21
C SER A 109 -7.69 -10.68 -19.82
N GLU A 110 -8.22 -10.68 -21.03
CA GLU A 110 -8.38 -11.85 -21.86
C GLU A 110 -7.17 -12.03 -22.79
N GLY A 111 -6.70 -13.27 -22.94
CA GLY A 111 -6.09 -13.67 -24.20
C GLY A 111 -7.15 -13.66 -25.32
N ALA A 112 -6.85 -12.97 -26.42
CA ALA A 112 -7.45 -12.99 -27.77
C ALA A 112 -9.00 -13.08 -28.02
N SER A 113 -9.89 -13.39 -27.08
CA SER A 113 -11.30 -13.75 -27.37
C SER A 113 -12.41 -12.89 -26.74
N LYS A 114 -12.22 -11.58 -26.59
CA LYS A 114 -13.25 -10.51 -26.47
C LYS A 114 -14.56 -10.70 -25.63
N LEU A 115 -14.75 -11.69 -24.76
CA LEU A 115 -15.96 -11.81 -23.93
C LEU A 115 -15.73 -12.18 -22.46
N ARG A 116 -14.49 -12.15 -21.92
CA ARG A 116 -14.25 -12.69 -20.58
C ARG A 116 -13.39 -11.81 -19.64
N GLY A 117 -14.04 -10.88 -18.92
CA GLY A 117 -13.46 -10.08 -17.82
C GLY A 117 -13.51 -10.74 -16.44
N LEU A 118 -13.35 -9.95 -15.37
CA LEU A 118 -13.38 -10.37 -13.94
C LEU A 118 -14.45 -11.44 -13.61
N PRO A 119 -15.71 -11.36 -14.09
CA PRO A 119 -16.69 -12.41 -13.84
C PRO A 119 -16.24 -13.84 -14.26
N ASN A 120 -15.57 -14.01 -15.39
CA ASN A 120 -15.11 -15.33 -15.84
C ASN A 120 -13.91 -15.84 -15.04
N TYR A 121 -13.07 -14.93 -14.57
CA TYR A 121 -12.02 -15.30 -13.64
C TYR A 121 -12.64 -15.81 -12.35
N LEU A 122 -13.64 -15.09 -11.82
CA LEU A 122 -14.37 -15.47 -10.61
C LEU A 122 -15.15 -16.79 -10.75
N THR A 123 -15.79 -17.07 -11.88
CA THR A 123 -16.45 -18.38 -12.09
C THR A 123 -15.46 -19.52 -11.92
N THR A 124 -14.26 -19.36 -12.48
CA THR A 124 -13.22 -20.38 -12.46
C THR A 124 -12.63 -20.57 -11.06
N ILE A 125 -12.28 -19.48 -10.37
CA ILE A 125 -11.59 -19.60 -9.06
C ILE A 125 -12.55 -19.91 -7.91
N LEU A 126 -13.80 -19.44 -7.99
CA LEU A 126 -14.81 -19.65 -6.95
C LEU A 126 -15.69 -20.87 -7.20
N ASP A 127 -15.61 -21.47 -8.39
CA ASP A 127 -16.47 -22.56 -8.85
C ASP A 127 -17.95 -22.19 -8.72
N ILE A 128 -18.35 -21.11 -9.41
CA ILE A 128 -19.71 -20.55 -9.36
C ILE A 128 -20.27 -20.31 -10.77
N PRO A 129 -21.61 -20.28 -10.90
CA PRO A 129 -22.28 -19.86 -12.12
C PRO A 129 -21.91 -18.43 -12.56
N TYR A 130 -21.96 -18.17 -13.86
CA TYR A 130 -21.55 -16.90 -14.46
C TYR A 130 -22.40 -15.70 -14.04
N ASP A 131 -23.70 -15.89 -13.92
CA ASP A 131 -24.65 -14.91 -13.39
C ASP A 131 -24.29 -14.50 -11.95
N VAL A 132 -23.96 -15.47 -11.09
CA VAL A 132 -23.48 -15.20 -9.72
C VAL A 132 -22.15 -14.46 -9.74
N ALA A 133 -21.25 -14.81 -10.66
CA ALA A 133 -19.96 -14.13 -10.78
C ALA A 133 -20.08 -12.67 -11.28
N ILE A 134 -21.08 -12.35 -12.12
CA ILE A 134 -21.40 -10.97 -12.51
C ILE A 134 -21.83 -10.17 -11.29
N ASP A 135 -22.70 -10.72 -10.45
CA ASP A 135 -23.15 -10.08 -9.21
C ASP A 135 -21.98 -9.79 -8.27
N VAL A 136 -21.09 -10.78 -8.08
CA VAL A 136 -19.87 -10.63 -7.26
C VAL A 136 -18.95 -9.56 -7.84
N ALA A 137 -18.68 -9.60 -9.14
CA ALA A 137 -17.82 -8.62 -9.81
C ALA A 137 -18.39 -7.19 -9.72
N SER A 138 -19.70 -7.05 -9.89
CA SER A 138 -20.38 -5.76 -9.77
C SER A 138 -20.22 -5.19 -8.36
N GLN A 139 -20.39 -6.02 -7.33
CA GLN A 139 -20.20 -5.60 -5.95
C GLN A 139 -18.72 -5.28 -5.63
N LEU A 140 -17.76 -6.00 -6.22
CA LEU A 140 -16.33 -5.68 -6.08
C LEU A 140 -16.00 -4.30 -6.65
N LEU A 141 -16.56 -3.97 -7.81
CA LEU A 141 -16.38 -2.65 -8.44
C LEU A 141 -17.01 -1.53 -7.60
N LEU A 142 -18.19 -1.77 -7.03
CA LEU A 142 -18.84 -0.81 -6.14
C LEU A 142 -18.00 -0.56 -4.86
N ASP A 143 -17.41 -1.60 -4.30
CA ASP A 143 -16.62 -1.53 -3.07
C ASP A 143 -15.14 -1.13 -3.31
N GLU A 144 -14.70 -0.89 -4.55
CA GLU A 144 -13.27 -0.63 -4.87
C GLU A 144 -12.67 0.55 -4.08
N HIS A 145 -13.46 1.61 -3.90
CA HIS A 145 -13.08 2.78 -3.10
C HIS A 145 -12.94 2.43 -1.60
N ILE A 146 -13.78 1.53 -1.08
CA ILE A 146 -13.69 1.03 0.30
C ILE A 146 -12.41 0.22 0.47
N PHE A 147 -12.10 -0.68 -0.48
CA PHE A 147 -10.86 -1.46 -0.44
C PHE A 147 -9.63 -0.58 -0.47
N THR A 148 -9.64 0.46 -1.31
CA THR A 148 -8.56 1.45 -1.37
C THR A 148 -8.38 2.12 -0.01
N SER A 149 -9.47 2.58 0.62
CA SER A 149 -9.42 3.17 1.95
C SER A 149 -8.83 2.22 3.00
N ILE A 150 -9.35 0.99 3.07
CA ILE A 150 -8.87 -0.05 4.01
C ILE A 150 -7.38 -0.32 3.80
N ARG A 151 -6.96 -0.54 2.56
CA ARG A 151 -5.55 -0.79 2.21
C ARG A 151 -4.66 0.37 2.61
N ASN A 152 -5.06 1.61 2.32
CA ASN A 152 -4.30 2.81 2.69
C ASN A 152 -4.08 2.87 4.20
N SER A 153 -5.13 2.65 4.98
CA SER A 153 -5.04 2.64 6.45
C SER A 153 -4.15 1.49 6.96
N TYR A 154 -4.18 0.30 6.33
CA TYR A 154 -3.25 -0.78 6.70
C TYR A 154 -1.79 -0.43 6.43
N LEU A 155 -1.51 0.26 5.32
CA LEU A 155 -0.16 0.71 4.99
C LEU A 155 0.32 1.80 5.98
N GLU A 156 -0.53 2.77 6.28
CA GLU A 156 -0.26 3.80 7.30
C GLU A 156 0.03 3.16 8.67
N LEU A 157 -0.76 2.15 9.06
CA LEU A 157 -0.54 1.38 10.28
C LEU A 157 0.82 0.68 10.27
N HIS A 158 1.18 0.00 9.17
CA HIS A 158 2.46 -0.69 9.04
C HIS A 158 3.64 0.28 9.16
N GLU A 159 3.56 1.44 8.50
CA GLU A 159 4.58 2.48 8.57
C GLU A 159 4.74 3.04 9.99
N LEU A 160 3.62 3.35 10.66
CA LEU A 160 3.62 3.79 12.05
C LEU A 160 4.30 2.76 12.96
N GLU A 161 4.05 1.47 12.74
CA GLU A 161 4.67 0.37 13.49
C GLU A 161 6.18 0.24 13.22
N VAL A 162 6.62 0.39 11.97
CA VAL A 162 8.05 0.37 11.59
C VAL A 162 8.79 1.57 12.19
N ASN A 163 8.22 2.77 12.06
CA ASN A 163 8.82 4.00 12.59
C ASN A 163 8.98 3.96 14.10
N ASN A 164 7.95 3.50 14.83
CA ASN A 164 8.04 3.35 16.28
C ASN A 164 9.09 2.29 16.69
N LYS A 165 9.22 1.19 15.93
CA LYS A 165 10.30 0.20 16.15
C LYS A 165 11.69 0.80 15.92
N LEU A 166 11.88 1.57 14.85
CA LEU A 166 13.15 2.23 14.53
C LEU A 166 13.52 3.27 15.59
N LEU A 167 12.56 4.07 16.06
CA LEU A 167 12.75 5.02 17.15
C LEU A 167 13.20 4.30 18.44
N THR A 168 12.52 3.21 18.76
CA THR A 168 12.84 2.38 19.94
C THR A 168 14.24 1.77 19.81
N ALA A 169 14.58 1.24 18.64
CA ALA A 169 15.88 0.62 18.41
C ALA A 169 17.03 1.62 18.42
N LYS A 170 16.85 2.81 17.83
CA LYS A 170 17.91 3.81 17.66
C LYS A 170 18.15 4.67 18.90
N TYR A 171 17.09 4.98 19.65
CA TYR A 171 17.16 5.94 20.74
C TYR A 171 16.64 5.39 22.08
N GLY A 172 16.11 4.16 22.13
CA GLY A 172 15.46 3.62 23.33
C GLY A 172 14.14 4.31 23.67
N LEU A 173 13.61 5.15 22.77
CA LEU A 173 12.41 5.96 22.98
C LEU A 173 11.21 5.30 22.30
N ARG A 174 10.03 5.46 22.90
CA ARG A 174 8.75 5.16 22.24
C ARG A 174 8.09 6.48 21.87
N ASP A 175 7.45 6.52 20.71
CA ASP A 175 6.67 7.69 20.32
C ASP A 175 5.46 7.84 21.28
N PRO A 176 5.34 8.96 22.01
CA PRO A 176 4.24 9.17 22.96
C PRO A 176 2.85 9.13 22.33
N LEU A 177 2.74 9.45 21.04
CA LEU A 177 1.48 9.49 20.30
C LEU A 177 1.18 8.18 19.57
N TYR A 178 2.13 7.25 19.50
CA TYR A 178 1.99 5.99 18.77
C TYR A 178 0.73 5.22 19.14
N SER A 179 0.44 5.05 20.43
CA SER A 179 -0.73 4.28 20.89
C SER A 179 -2.05 4.92 20.44
N LYS A 180 -2.12 6.25 20.48
CA LYS A 180 -3.30 7.02 20.05
C LYS A 180 -3.46 6.96 18.53
N ALA A 181 -2.40 7.22 17.77
CA ALA A 181 -2.41 7.15 16.31
C ALA A 181 -2.80 5.73 15.83
N ARG A 182 -2.17 4.71 16.40
CA ARG A 182 -2.48 3.30 16.10
C ARG A 182 -3.95 2.97 16.33
N ARG A 183 -4.51 3.43 17.45
CA ARG A 183 -5.93 3.20 17.78
C ARG A 183 -6.84 3.86 16.75
N LEU A 184 -6.58 5.11 16.37
CA LEU A 184 -7.38 5.84 15.39
C LEU A 184 -7.38 5.16 14.01
N ILE A 185 -6.21 4.73 13.54
CA ILE A 185 -6.09 4.01 12.26
C ILE A 185 -6.87 2.68 12.31
N LEU A 186 -6.77 1.93 13.41
CA LEU A 186 -7.54 0.69 13.58
C LEU A 186 -9.05 0.93 13.62
N GLU A 187 -9.51 2.00 14.27
CA GLU A 187 -10.93 2.38 14.27
C GLU A 187 -11.41 2.72 12.85
N GLN A 188 -10.60 3.44 12.06
CA GLN A 188 -10.91 3.74 10.65
C GLN A 188 -11.00 2.46 9.80
N ILE A 189 -10.04 1.54 9.96
CA ILE A 189 -10.06 0.23 9.28
C ILE A 189 -11.36 -0.51 9.62
N GLN A 190 -11.72 -0.59 10.90
CA GLN A 190 -12.93 -1.29 11.34
C GLN A 190 -14.21 -0.66 10.77
N GLN A 191 -14.28 0.68 10.74
CA GLN A 191 -15.41 1.39 10.15
C GLN A 191 -15.53 1.11 8.64
N ALA A 192 -14.43 1.15 7.90
CA ALA A 192 -14.43 0.85 6.48
C ALA A 192 -14.75 -0.63 6.20
N GLU A 193 -14.19 -1.56 6.99
CA GLU A 193 -14.48 -3.00 6.89
C GLU A 193 -15.96 -3.32 7.16
N ALA A 194 -16.65 -2.55 8.00
CA ALA A 194 -18.08 -2.70 8.26
C ALA A 194 -18.96 -2.31 7.05
N CYS A 195 -18.43 -1.50 6.13
CA CYS A 195 -19.14 -1.02 4.95
C CYS A 195 -19.05 -1.97 3.74
N THR A 196 -18.19 -2.99 3.79
CA THR A 196 -18.01 -3.94 2.67
C THR A 196 -18.66 -5.30 2.92
N ARG A 197 -19.10 -5.96 1.83
CA ARG A 197 -19.57 -7.35 1.85
C ARG A 197 -18.45 -8.37 1.80
N PHE A 198 -17.22 -7.95 1.57
CA PHE A 198 -16.09 -8.84 1.31
C PHE A 198 -15.18 -9.08 2.51
N LYS A 199 -15.55 -8.55 3.68
CA LYS A 199 -14.91 -8.94 4.95
C LYS A 199 -15.61 -10.15 5.57
N LYS A 200 -14.81 -11.07 6.12
CA LYS A 200 -15.31 -12.23 6.86
C LYS A 200 -16.08 -11.82 8.10
N CYS A 201 -17.40 -11.92 8.04
CA CYS A 201 -18.29 -11.82 9.19
C CYS A 201 -19.55 -12.66 8.96
N TRP A 202 -20.31 -12.92 10.03
CA TRP A 202 -21.54 -13.72 9.92
C TRP A 202 -22.58 -13.10 8.98
N LYS A 203 -22.76 -11.77 9.03
CA LYS A 203 -23.72 -11.04 8.17
C LYS A 203 -23.37 -11.19 6.68
N ASN A 204 -22.10 -10.99 6.33
CA ASN A 204 -21.60 -11.11 4.96
C ASN A 204 -21.62 -12.56 4.47
N THR A 205 -21.27 -13.52 5.33
CA THR A 205 -21.36 -14.95 4.99
C THR A 205 -22.80 -15.34 4.67
N ARG A 206 -23.77 -14.85 5.47
CA ARG A 206 -25.19 -15.09 5.21
C ARG A 206 -25.66 -14.43 3.91
N TYR A 207 -25.18 -13.22 3.61
CA TYR A 207 -25.47 -12.53 2.36
C TYR A 207 -25.00 -13.34 1.14
N TRP A 208 -23.74 -13.76 1.11
CA TRP A 208 -23.19 -14.52 -0.02
C TRP A 208 -23.82 -15.90 -0.18
N LYS A 209 -24.17 -16.57 0.93
CA LYS A 209 -24.95 -17.82 0.86
C LYS A 209 -26.31 -17.62 0.19
N LYS A 210 -27.01 -16.52 0.49
CA LYS A 210 -28.29 -16.18 -0.17
C LYS A 210 -28.11 -15.87 -1.66
N LYS A 211 -26.92 -15.40 -2.06
CA LYS A 211 -26.53 -15.16 -3.45
C LYS A 211 -26.07 -16.42 -4.19
N GLY A 212 -26.11 -17.59 -3.56
CA GLY A 212 -25.79 -18.87 -4.19
C GLY A 212 -24.34 -19.33 -4.03
N LEU A 213 -23.52 -18.65 -3.22
CA LEU A 213 -22.15 -19.11 -2.98
C LEU A 213 -22.10 -20.22 -1.94
N SER A 214 -21.34 -21.26 -2.23
CA SER A 214 -21.01 -22.31 -1.26
C SER A 214 -20.14 -21.77 -0.12
N LYS A 215 -20.03 -22.50 0.99
CA LYS A 215 -19.14 -22.11 2.11
C LYS A 215 -17.68 -22.00 1.64
N GLU A 216 -17.25 -22.89 0.76
CA GLU A 216 -15.88 -22.90 0.22
C GLU A 216 -15.65 -21.72 -0.71
N SER A 217 -16.58 -21.45 -1.64
CA SER A 217 -16.53 -20.31 -2.56
C SER A 217 -16.47 -18.99 -1.80
N ILE A 218 -17.19 -18.85 -0.68
CA ILE A 218 -17.13 -17.65 0.17
C ILE A 218 -15.74 -17.47 0.79
N LEU A 219 -15.12 -18.54 1.30
CA LEU A 219 -13.78 -18.46 1.88
C LEU A 219 -12.75 -18.08 0.81
N ARG A 220 -12.87 -18.67 -0.40
CA ARG A 220 -12.03 -18.31 -1.54
C ARG A 220 -12.25 -16.86 -1.98
N LEU A 221 -13.49 -16.38 -1.96
CA LEU A 221 -13.81 -14.98 -2.29
C LEU A 221 -13.15 -14.01 -1.30
N TYR A 222 -13.22 -14.28 0.01
CA TYR A 222 -12.55 -13.45 0.99
C TYR A 222 -11.03 -13.47 0.83
N ALA A 223 -10.44 -14.65 0.59
CA ALA A 223 -9.01 -14.76 0.30
C ALA A 223 -8.62 -14.02 -0.98
N PHE A 224 -9.46 -14.06 -2.02
CA PHE A 224 -9.24 -13.31 -3.26
C PHE A 224 -9.25 -11.80 -3.00
N VAL A 225 -10.21 -11.28 -2.24
CA VAL A 225 -10.24 -9.84 -1.92
C VAL A 225 -9.04 -9.43 -1.06
N ASP A 226 -8.68 -10.24 -0.08
CA ASP A 226 -7.49 -10.01 0.74
C ASP A 226 -6.23 -9.96 -0.13
N ASP A 227 -6.03 -10.94 -1.01
CA ASP A 227 -4.79 -11.11 -1.78
C ASP A 227 -4.66 -10.16 -2.97
N PHE A 228 -5.75 -9.62 -3.53
CA PHE A 228 -5.69 -8.75 -4.71
C PHE A 228 -6.10 -7.30 -4.48
N TYR A 229 -6.91 -7.00 -3.47
CA TYR A 229 -7.45 -5.66 -3.24
C TYR A 229 -6.95 -5.03 -1.94
N LEU A 230 -6.80 -5.82 -0.87
CA LEU A 230 -6.50 -5.28 0.47
C LEU A 230 -5.02 -5.31 0.83
N ARG A 231 -4.30 -6.40 0.53
CA ARG A 231 -2.89 -6.56 0.93
C ARG A 231 -1.89 -5.87 -0.01
N PRO A 232 -1.97 -6.01 -1.34
CA PRO A 232 -0.89 -5.53 -2.19
C PRO A 232 -0.93 -4.01 -2.35
N ASP A 233 0.22 -3.38 -2.14
CA ASP A 233 0.50 -2.08 -2.77
C ASP A 233 0.94 -2.31 -4.21
N TRP A 234 0.00 -2.10 -5.14
CA TRP A 234 0.25 -2.35 -6.55
C TRP A 234 1.20 -1.33 -7.17
N ASP A 235 1.30 -0.11 -6.64
CA ASP A 235 2.23 0.89 -7.15
C ASP A 235 3.66 0.55 -6.73
N GLU A 236 3.87 0.16 -5.46
CA GLU A 236 5.16 -0.36 -5.00
C GLU A 236 5.56 -1.63 -5.76
N TYR A 237 4.64 -2.60 -5.88
CA TYR A 237 4.88 -3.83 -6.64
C TYR A 237 5.28 -3.53 -8.09
N SER A 238 4.58 -2.60 -8.75
CA SER A 238 4.90 -2.18 -10.11
C SER A 238 6.29 -1.58 -10.21
N TYR A 239 6.64 -0.68 -9.29
CA TYR A 239 7.94 -0.05 -9.28
C TYR A 239 9.06 -1.09 -9.12
N LEU A 240 8.91 -1.99 -8.15
CA LEU A 240 9.87 -3.06 -7.90
C LEU A 240 10.05 -3.99 -9.10
N LYS A 241 9.00 -4.31 -9.85
CA LYS A 241 9.10 -5.21 -11.02
C LYS A 241 9.60 -4.52 -12.28
N LEU A 242 9.24 -3.26 -12.48
CA LEU A 242 9.53 -2.53 -13.72
C LEU A 242 10.86 -1.78 -13.67
N PHE A 243 11.30 -1.35 -12.48
CA PHE A 243 12.46 -0.46 -12.33
C PHE A 243 13.58 -1.04 -11.46
N LYS A 244 13.28 -1.80 -10.41
CA LYS A 244 14.33 -2.50 -9.64
C LYS A 244 14.68 -3.84 -10.29
N ARG A 245 15.98 -4.11 -10.46
CA ARG A 245 16.51 -5.39 -10.93
C ARG A 245 17.09 -6.16 -9.75
#